data_AF-A0A358GC28-F1
#
_entry.id   AF-A0A358GC28-F1
#
_cell.length_a   1.000
_cell.length_b   1.000
_cell.length_c   1.000
_cell.angle_alpha   90.00
_cell.angle_beta   90.00
_cell.angle_gamma   90.00
#
_symmetry.space_group_name_H-M   'P 1'
#
loop_
_entity.id
_entity.type
_entity.pdbx_description
1 polymer ?
#
loop_
_entity_poly.entity_id
_entity_poly.type
_entity_poly.pdbx_seq_one_letter_code
_entity_poly.pdbx_strand_id
1 'polypeptide(L)'
;MLVIDEVYQHTALQISSSDLLYLIQQLKVKKENEIETLKHKIEQFEQKKRAEEVAYQSLSTVRKWFAGRPASHHQAVEYMVQVKERFRKMEQIRRRIRELDRIAERIKHPDSIERDEIELTPETIREIRQLRETEDV
;
A
#
# COMPACT_ATOMS: atom_id res chain seq x y z
N MET A 1 -13.20 22.26 -10.72
CA MET A 1 -11.91 21.74 -11.16
C MET A 1 -12.05 20.61 -12.15
N LEU A 2 -11.32 20.71 -13.26
CA LEU A 2 -11.20 19.70 -14.30
C LEU A 2 -10.03 18.78 -13.97
N VAL A 3 -10.26 17.48 -13.92
CA VAL A 3 -9.20 16.48 -13.78
C VAL A 3 -8.81 16.03 -15.18
N ILE A 4 -7.56 16.27 -15.55
CA ILE A 4 -6.99 15.91 -16.85
C ILE A 4 -6.14 14.66 -16.68
N ASP A 5 -6.30 13.71 -17.59
CA ASP A 5 -5.42 12.55 -17.68
C ASP A 5 -4.05 12.97 -18.23
N GLU A 6 -2.98 12.77 -17.46
CA GLU A 6 -1.62 13.20 -17.86
C GLU A 6 -1.14 12.54 -19.17
N VAL A 7 -1.61 11.33 -19.48
CA VAL A 7 -1.15 10.52 -20.63
C VAL A 7 -1.96 10.85 -21.87
N TYR A 8 -3.28 10.93 -21.72
CA TYR A 8 -4.20 11.08 -22.85
C TYR A 8 -4.72 12.51 -23.03
N GLN A 9 -4.39 13.43 -22.12
CA GLN A 9 -4.70 14.86 -22.18
C GLN A 9 -6.19 15.16 -22.44
N HIS A 10 -7.08 14.29 -21.93
CA HIS A 10 -8.52 14.45 -21.98
C HIS A 10 -9.06 14.74 -20.57
N THR A 11 -10.19 15.44 -20.51
CA THR A 11 -10.92 15.64 -19.26
C THR A 11 -11.49 14.30 -18.78
N ALA A 12 -10.92 13.78 -17.70
CA ALA A 12 -11.32 12.51 -17.11
C ALA A 12 -12.46 12.66 -16.11
N LEU A 13 -12.55 13.82 -15.44
CA LEU A 13 -13.56 14.12 -14.42
C LEU A 13 -13.74 15.63 -14.26
N GLN A 14 -14.94 16.06 -13.86
CA GLN A 14 -15.17 17.41 -13.35
C GLN A 14 -15.71 17.29 -11.92
N ILE A 15 -15.04 17.93 -10.96
CA ILE A 15 -15.34 17.84 -9.53
C ILE A 15 -14.91 19.11 -8.80
N SER A 16 -15.52 19.40 -7.66
CA SER A 16 -15.06 20.51 -6.82
C SER A 16 -13.70 20.21 -6.20
N SER A 17 -12.90 21.25 -5.94
CA SER A 17 -11.58 21.07 -5.32
C SER A 17 -11.67 20.48 -3.91
N SER A 18 -12.73 20.81 -3.16
CA SER A 18 -13.01 20.25 -1.84
C SER A 18 -13.31 18.76 -1.91
N ASP A 19 -14.16 18.33 -2.84
CA ASP A 19 -14.54 16.91 -2.96
C ASP A 19 -13.35 16.10 -3.48
N LEU A 20 -12.54 16.65 -4.39
CA LEU A 20 -11.32 15.97 -4.83
C LEU A 20 -10.32 15.81 -3.68
N LEU A 21 -10.13 16.85 -2.86
CA LEU A 21 -9.28 16.77 -1.67
C LEU A 21 -9.78 15.71 -0.69
N TYR A 22 -11.09 15.62 -0.49
CA TYR A 22 -11.70 14.60 0.33
C TYR A 22 -11.42 13.19 -0.21
N LEU A 23 -11.65 12.95 -1.51
CA LEU A 23 -11.38 11.66 -2.15
C LEU A 23 -9.90 11.27 -2.10
N ILE A 24 -8.99 12.23 -2.30
CA ILE A 24 -7.54 12.00 -2.13
C ILE A 24 -7.20 11.60 -0.70
N GLN A 25 -7.82 12.26 0.29
CA GLN A 25 -7.60 11.92 1.70
C GLN A 25 -8.14 10.52 2.04
N GLN A 26 -9.31 10.13 1.53
CA GLN A 26 -9.83 8.77 1.67
C GLN A 26 -8.91 7.73 1.02
N LEU A 27 -8.38 8.04 -0.16
CA LEU A 27 -7.42 7.17 -0.85
C LEU A 27 -6.16 6.97 -0.01
N LYS A 28 -5.63 8.03 0.60
CA LYS A 28 -4.48 7.94 1.52
C LYS A 28 -4.78 7.04 2.71
N VAL A 29 -5.92 7.22 3.38
CA VAL A 29 -6.33 6.37 4.52
C VAL A 29 -6.42 4.90 4.10
N LYS A 30 -6.99 4.61 2.93
CA LYS A 30 -7.04 3.25 2.38
C LYS A 30 -5.65 2.65 2.17
N LYS A 31 -4.70 3.44 1.66
CA LYS A 31 -3.30 3.02 1.47
C LYS A 31 -2.55 2.83 2.80
N GLU A 32 -2.79 3.67 3.79
CA GLU A 32 -2.24 3.53 5.15
C GLU A 32 -2.75 2.22 5.81
N ASN A 33 -4.05 1.94 5.68
CA ASN A 33 -4.64 0.67 6.15
C ASN A 33 -4.04 -0.55 5.44
N GLU A 34 -3.69 -0.44 4.15
CA GLU A 34 -2.98 -1.49 3.43
C GLU A 34 -1.57 -1.74 4.01
N ILE A 35 -0.84 -0.67 4.39
CA ILE A 35 0.44 -0.78 5.08
C ILE A 35 0.28 -1.50 6.42
N GLU A 36 -0.69 -1.11 7.24
CA GLU A 36 -0.94 -1.76 8.53
C GLU A 36 -1.30 -3.24 8.39
N THR A 37 -2.09 -3.58 7.36
CA THR A 37 -2.40 -4.96 7.02
C THR A 37 -1.14 -5.76 6.66
N LEU A 38 -0.21 -5.16 5.91
CA LEU A 38 1.07 -5.80 5.56
C LEU A 38 1.96 -5.99 6.79
N LYS A 39 2.05 -4.99 7.67
CA LYS A 39 2.79 -5.09 8.94
C LYS A 39 2.26 -6.22 9.80
N HIS A 40 0.94 -6.30 9.99
CA HIS A 40 0.33 -7.34 10.80
C HIS A 40 0.63 -8.75 10.25
N LYS A 41 0.59 -8.91 8.92
CA LYS A 41 0.95 -10.20 8.28
C LYS A 41 2.42 -10.57 8.46
N ILE A 42 3.34 -9.61 8.46
CA ILE A 42 4.75 -9.84 8.77
C ILE A 42 4.89 -10.28 10.23
N GLU A 43 4.25 -9.56 11.14
CA GLU A 43 4.31 -9.86 12.57
C GLU A 43 3.80 -11.26 12.88
N GLN A 44 2.64 -11.65 12.35
CA GLN A 44 2.10 -13.00 12.49
C GLN A 44 3.07 -14.07 11.98
N PHE A 45 3.72 -13.82 10.83
CA PHE A 45 4.71 -14.74 10.28
C PHE A 45 5.93 -14.89 11.20
N GLU A 46 6.46 -13.79 11.72
CA GLU A 46 7.61 -13.81 12.63
C GLU A 46 7.28 -14.44 13.99
N GLN A 47 6.08 -14.19 14.52
CA GLN A 47 5.60 -14.83 15.75
C GLN A 47 5.50 -16.36 15.55
N LYS A 48 4.94 -16.80 14.43
CA LYS A 48 4.87 -18.22 14.07
C LYS A 48 6.26 -18.85 13.96
N LYS A 49 7.20 -18.18 13.27
CA LYS A 49 8.58 -18.66 13.14
C LYS A 49 9.30 -18.77 14.49
N ARG A 50 9.15 -17.77 15.37
CA ARG A 50 9.69 -17.82 16.73
C ARG A 50 9.11 -18.99 17.54
N ALA A 51 7.80 -19.23 17.45
CA ALA A 51 7.17 -20.36 18.12
C ALA A 51 7.68 -21.71 17.60
N GLU A 52 7.85 -21.86 16.28
CA GLU A 52 8.44 -23.06 15.66
C GLU A 52 9.88 -23.30 16.15
N GLU A 53 10.69 -22.25 16.23
CA GLU A 53 12.08 -22.33 16.71
C GLU A 53 12.16 -22.72 18.19
N VAL A 54 11.35 -22.09 19.06
CA VAL A 54 11.30 -22.43 20.49
C VAL A 54 10.81 -23.87 20.69
N ALA A 55 9.80 -24.30 19.94
CA ALA A 55 9.31 -25.68 19.97
C ALA A 55 10.41 -26.66 19.54
N TYR A 56 11.13 -26.38 18.45
CA TYR A 56 12.24 -27.22 18.01
C TYR A 56 13.39 -27.25 19.02
N GLN A 57 13.74 -26.10 19.61
CA GLN A 57 14.82 -26.00 20.59
C GLN A 57 14.50 -26.78 21.88
N SER A 58 13.23 -26.79 22.31
CA SER A 58 12.79 -27.53 23.50
C SER A 58 12.75 -29.05 23.32
N LEU A 59 12.85 -29.57 22.09
CA LEU A 59 12.95 -31.01 21.85
C LEU A 59 14.28 -31.60 22.38
N SER A 60 14.20 -32.82 22.92
CA SER A 60 15.37 -33.62 23.28
C SER A 60 16.20 -34.02 22.05
N THR A 61 17.48 -34.30 22.25
CA THR A 61 18.44 -34.65 21.17
C THR A 61 17.95 -35.81 20.30
N VAL A 62 17.34 -36.83 20.93
CA VAL A 62 16.77 -37.99 20.22
C VAL A 62 15.58 -37.55 19.35
N ARG A 63 14.67 -36.72 19.87
CA ARG A 63 13.53 -36.21 19.09
C ARG A 63 13.96 -35.28 17.95
N LYS A 64 15.01 -34.48 18.14
CA LYS A 64 15.59 -33.62 17.09
C LYS A 64 16.13 -34.44 15.91
N TRP A 65 16.73 -35.60 16.19
CA TRP A 65 17.24 -36.49 15.15
C TRP A 65 16.12 -37.06 14.26
N PHE A 66 14.97 -37.40 14.84
CA PHE A 66 13.79 -37.86 14.10
C PHE A 66 12.96 -36.73 13.48
N ALA A 67 13.05 -35.49 13.97
CA ALA A 67 12.21 -34.38 13.54
C ALA A 67 12.60 -33.74 12.19
N GLY A 68 13.76 -34.09 11.61
CA GLY A 68 14.18 -33.65 10.27
C GLY A 68 14.09 -32.14 10.02
N ARG A 69 15.18 -31.39 10.24
CA ARG A 69 15.17 -29.93 10.01
C ARG A 69 14.89 -29.64 8.51
N PRO A 70 13.89 -28.82 8.15
CA PRO A 70 13.67 -28.43 6.76
C PRO A 70 14.93 -27.72 6.21
N ALA A 71 15.21 -27.92 4.91
CA ALA A 71 16.42 -27.39 4.30
C ALA A 71 16.45 -25.85 4.41
N SER A 72 17.63 -25.31 4.77
CA SER A 72 17.85 -23.88 5.00
C SER A 72 17.42 -23.00 3.81
N HIS A 73 17.50 -23.53 2.59
CA HIS A 73 17.10 -22.82 1.38
C HIS A 73 15.59 -22.51 1.35
N HIS A 74 14.72 -23.46 1.74
CA HIS A 74 13.28 -23.21 1.78
C HIS A 74 12.91 -22.12 2.80
N GLN A 75 13.60 -22.10 3.94
CA GLN A 75 13.38 -21.08 4.97
C GLN A 75 13.77 -19.67 4.48
N ALA A 76 14.86 -19.55 3.72
CA ALA A 76 15.29 -18.27 3.15
C ALA A 76 14.32 -17.75 2.08
N VAL A 77 13.80 -18.64 1.22
CA VAL A 77 12.80 -18.28 0.20
C VAL A 77 11.50 -17.85 0.86
N GLU A 78 11.02 -18.59 1.86
CA GLU A 78 9.83 -18.23 2.63
C GLU A 78 9.99 -16.83 3.26
N TYR A 79 11.12 -16.56 3.90
CA TYR A 79 11.37 -15.25 4.51
C TYR A 79 11.40 -14.13 3.46
N MET A 80 12.03 -14.36 2.31
CA MET A 80 12.07 -13.39 1.22
C MET A 80 10.66 -13.00 0.76
N VAL A 81 9.78 -13.96 0.52
CA VAL A 81 8.41 -13.71 0.05
C VAL A 81 7.54 -13.11 1.15
N GLN A 82 7.59 -13.68 2.36
CA GLN A 82 6.68 -13.32 3.45
C GLN A 82 7.05 -12.00 4.14
N VAL A 83 8.31 -11.57 4.04
CA VAL A 83 8.82 -10.37 4.71
C VAL A 83 9.35 -9.36 3.72
N LYS A 84 10.39 -9.71 2.94
CA LYS A 84 11.09 -8.75 2.08
C LYS A 84 10.21 -8.18 0.97
N GLU A 85 9.42 -9.02 0.30
CA GLU A 85 8.48 -8.54 -0.74
C GLU A 85 7.38 -7.65 -0.15
N ARG A 86 6.89 -7.98 1.05
CA ARG A 86 5.91 -7.14 1.75
C ARG A 86 6.48 -5.78 2.14
N PHE A 87 7.74 -5.72 2.59
CA PHE A 87 8.44 -4.45 2.80
C PHE A 87 8.57 -3.63 1.53
N ARG A 88 8.94 -4.26 0.40
CA ARG A 88 8.98 -3.59 -0.90
C ARG A 88 7.61 -3.01 -1.29
N LYS A 89 6.54 -3.78 -1.07
CA LYS A 89 5.17 -3.32 -1.32
C LYS A 89 4.81 -2.13 -0.43
N MET A 90 5.14 -2.16 0.87
CA MET A 90 4.94 -1.01 1.76
C MET A 90 5.69 0.23 1.29
N GLU A 91 6.94 0.09 0.80
CA GLU A 91 7.70 1.21 0.24
C GLU A 91 7.06 1.80 -1.02
N GLN A 92 6.50 0.96 -1.89
CA GLN A 92 5.73 1.41 -3.06
C GLN A 92 4.49 2.19 -2.62
N ILE A 93 3.74 1.67 -1.63
CA ILE A 93 2.56 2.36 -1.10
C ILE A 93 2.94 3.70 -0.46
N ARG A 94 4.05 3.79 0.29
CA ARG A 94 4.54 5.05 0.86
C ARG A 94 4.92 6.07 -0.21
N ARG A 95 5.53 5.64 -1.31
CA ARG A 95 5.81 6.52 -2.46
C ARG A 95 4.52 7.08 -3.03
N ARG A 96 3.49 6.23 -3.16
CA ARG A 96 2.17 6.63 -3.64
C ARG A 96 1.49 7.64 -2.71
N ILE A 97 1.54 7.43 -1.39
CA ILE A 97 1.01 8.41 -0.42
C ILE A 97 1.69 9.77 -0.57
N ARG A 98 3.03 9.81 -0.72
CA ARG A 98 3.76 11.06 -0.94
C ARG A 98 3.38 11.77 -2.24
N GLU A 99 3.05 11.02 -3.28
CA GLU A 99 2.53 11.58 -4.53
C GLU A 99 1.15 12.22 -4.32
N LEU A 100 0.26 11.53 -3.61
CA LEU A 100 -1.06 12.04 -3.23
C LEU A 100 -0.95 13.30 -2.35
N ASP A 101 0.03 13.36 -1.44
CA ASP A 101 0.31 14.57 -0.65
C ASP A 101 0.70 15.76 -1.53
N ARG A 102 1.58 15.54 -2.52
CA ARG A 102 1.95 16.60 -3.47
C ARG A 102 0.77 17.09 -4.28
N ILE A 103 -0.11 16.17 -4.71
CA ILE A 103 -1.34 16.51 -5.42
C ILE A 103 -2.26 17.33 -4.51
N ALA A 104 -2.47 16.89 -3.27
CA ALA A 104 -3.32 17.60 -2.31
C ALA A 104 -2.81 19.01 -2.02
N GLU A 105 -1.49 19.18 -1.85
CA GLU A 105 -0.90 20.50 -1.65
C GLU A 105 -1.09 21.42 -2.86
N ARG A 106 -0.94 20.91 -4.09
CA ARG A 106 -1.24 21.70 -5.30
C ARG A 106 -2.69 22.21 -5.29
N ILE A 107 -3.65 21.37 -4.90
CA ILE A 107 -5.08 21.75 -4.87
C ILE A 107 -5.36 22.80 -3.79
N LYS A 108 -4.69 22.73 -2.64
CA LYS A 108 -4.89 23.67 -1.52
C LYS A 108 -4.34 25.07 -1.78
N HIS A 109 -3.34 25.20 -2.67
CA HIS A 109 -2.70 26.48 -3.02
C HIS A 109 -3.15 26.92 -4.42
N PRO A 110 -4.35 27.50 -4.58
CA PRO A 110 -4.93 27.83 -5.88
C PRO A 110 -4.10 28.84 -6.68
N ASP A 111 -3.23 29.63 -6.03
CA ASP A 111 -2.28 30.52 -6.71
C ASP A 111 -1.25 29.77 -7.59
N SER A 112 -1.11 28.45 -7.40
CA SER A 112 -0.24 27.57 -8.20
C SER A 112 -0.96 26.89 -9.38
N ILE A 113 -2.27 27.14 -9.53
CA ILE A 113 -3.14 26.52 -10.51
C ILE A 113 -3.57 27.62 -11.52
N GLU A 114 -2.83 27.74 -12.63
CA GLU A 114 -3.08 28.78 -13.66
C GLU A 114 -4.44 28.65 -14.34
N ARG A 115 -5.04 27.45 -14.30
CA ARG A 115 -6.36 27.08 -14.82
C ARG A 115 -6.96 26.11 -13.82
N ASP A 116 -8.27 26.15 -13.55
CA ASP A 116 -9.01 25.23 -12.63
C ASP A 116 -8.96 23.76 -13.13
N GLU A 117 -7.76 23.25 -13.35
CA GLU A 117 -7.35 22.06 -14.06
C GLU A 117 -6.21 21.40 -13.26
N ILE A 118 -6.31 20.09 -13.03
CA ILE A 118 -5.23 19.30 -12.42
C ILE A 118 -4.96 18.05 -13.24
N GLU A 119 -3.69 17.87 -13.59
CA GLU A 119 -3.22 16.64 -14.23
C GLU A 119 -2.95 15.57 -13.19
N LEU A 120 -3.56 14.40 -13.40
CA LEU A 120 -3.39 13.22 -12.55
C LEU A 120 -3.02 12.00 -13.40
N THR A 121 -2.29 11.07 -12.79
CA THR A 121 -2.00 9.78 -13.42
C THR A 121 -3.28 8.98 -13.69
N PRO A 122 -3.34 8.15 -14.75
CA PRO A 122 -4.50 7.31 -15.06
C PRO A 122 -4.86 6.35 -13.91
N GLU A 123 -3.86 5.95 -13.13
CA GLU A 123 -4.06 5.12 -11.94
C GLU A 123 -4.79 5.91 -10.84
N THR A 124 -4.38 7.16 -10.58
CA THR A 124 -5.03 8.01 -9.56
C THR A 124 -6.48 8.27 -9.95
N ILE A 125 -6.74 8.58 -11.23
CA ILE A 125 -8.08 8.83 -11.75
C ILE A 125 -8.97 7.59 -11.56
N ARG A 126 -8.45 6.40 -11.86
CA ARG A 126 -9.19 5.14 -11.66
C ARG A 126 -9.54 4.90 -10.20
N GLU A 127 -8.57 5.09 -9.29
CA GLU A 127 -8.80 4.92 -7.86
C GLU A 127 -9.82 5.92 -7.31
N ILE A 128 -9.78 7.17 -7.76
CA ILE A 128 -10.75 8.22 -7.38
C ILE A 128 -12.16 7.86 -7.88
N ARG A 129 -12.30 7.39 -9.12
CA ARG A 129 -13.60 6.93 -9.65
C ARG A 129 -14.19 5.78 -8.82
N GLN A 130 -13.37 4.79 -8.49
CA GLN A 130 -13.80 3.66 -7.67
C GLN A 130 -14.25 4.08 -6.26
N LEU A 131 -13.56 5.03 -5.64
CA LEU A 131 -13.97 5.56 -4.34
C LEU A 131 -15.32 6.28 -4.43
N ARG A 132 -15.52 7.10 -5.45
CA ARG A 132 -16.77 7.82 -5.67
C ARG A 132 -17.96 6.86 -5.85
N GLU A 133 -17.78 5.81 -6.65
CA GLU A 133 -18.80 4.76 -6.85
C GLU A 133 -19.14 3.99 -5.56
N THR A 134 -18.22 3.93 -4.59
CA THR A 134 -18.45 3.24 -3.31
C THR A 134 -19.15 4.14 -2.29
N GLU A 135 -19.04 5.47 -2.42
CA GLU A 135 -19.70 6.45 -1.54
C GLU A 135 -21.14 6.77 -1.95
N ASP A 136 -21.52 6.52 -3.21
CA ASP A 136 -22.87 6.72 -3.75
C ASP A 136 -23.85 5.55 -3.47
N VAL A 137 -23.47 4.57 -2.62
CA VAL A 137 -24.26 3.37 -2.24
C VAL A 137 -24.53 3.34 -0.73
#